data_AF-A0A183BXN7-F1
#
_entry.id   AF-A0A183BXN7-F1
#
_cell.length_a   1.000
_cell.length_b   1.000
_cell.length_c   1.000
_cell.angle_alpha   90.00
_cell.angle_beta   90.00
_cell.angle_gamma   90.00
#
_symmetry.space_group_name_H-M   'P 1'
#
loop_
_entity.id
_entity.type
_entity.pdbx_description
1 polymer ?
#
loop_
_entity_poly.entity_id
_entity_poly.type
_entity_poly.pdbx_seq_one_letter_code
_entity_poly.pdbx_strand_id
1 'polypeptide(L)'
;MRTSSTAISKSLTLRLLTLAFSYVVSLLIFQRGLLVKRHVLPHRSSCWDVDANDPQCWTRARFNKTILLIVDALRFDFIFPAHSGIERMDSSKYYIGQMPLVADLLQSSNAGLFVLLADAPTTTFQRIKALVTGSVPAFIEASDNFGGAEVVEDNIVDQFISRSRNVTLLGDDTWLQLLPGRFNRHFEGPSFDIKDLDTHIFTTN
;
A
#
# COMPACT_ATOMS: atom_id res chain seq x y z
N MET A 1 49.39 29.59 -40.38
CA MET A 1 47.95 29.21 -40.42
C MET A 1 47.58 27.91 -39.66
N ARG A 2 48.49 27.25 -38.91
CA ARG A 2 48.18 25.96 -38.21
C ARG A 2 47.80 26.08 -36.72
N THR A 3 47.95 27.26 -36.11
CA THR A 3 47.78 27.46 -34.66
C THR A 3 46.33 27.74 -34.23
N SER A 4 45.46 28.16 -35.16
CA SER A 4 44.05 28.48 -34.89
C SER A 4 43.19 27.20 -34.74
N SER A 5 43.41 26.19 -35.58
CA SER A 5 42.61 24.95 -35.59
C SER A 5 42.78 24.09 -34.32
N THR A 6 44.00 24.04 -33.75
CA THR A 6 44.28 23.26 -32.53
C THR A 6 43.71 23.94 -31.28
N ALA A 7 43.66 25.27 -31.23
CA ALA A 7 43.05 26.02 -30.14
C ALA A 7 41.51 25.85 -30.12
N ILE A 8 40.88 25.85 -31.29
CA ILE A 8 39.43 25.61 -31.44
C ILE A 8 39.07 24.18 -31.04
N SER A 9 39.88 23.18 -31.45
CA SER A 9 39.68 21.78 -31.06
C SER A 9 39.79 21.58 -29.54
N LYS A 10 40.81 22.17 -28.90
CA LYS A 10 40.97 22.13 -27.42
C LYS A 10 39.83 22.83 -26.67
N SER A 11 39.34 23.95 -27.19
CA SER A 11 38.17 24.67 -26.64
C SER A 11 36.89 23.84 -26.75
N LEU A 12 36.68 23.15 -27.87
CA LEU A 12 35.54 22.27 -28.08
C LEU A 12 35.58 21.04 -27.17
N THR A 13 36.74 20.38 -27.04
CA THR A 13 36.89 19.23 -26.13
C THR A 13 36.64 19.61 -24.68
N LEU A 14 37.10 20.80 -24.25
CA LEU A 14 36.84 21.29 -22.90
C LEU A 14 35.34 21.52 -22.67
N ARG A 15 34.63 22.11 -23.64
CA ARG A 15 33.17 22.32 -23.57
C ARG A 15 32.41 21.00 -23.47
N LEU A 16 32.77 20.01 -24.28
CA LEU A 16 32.15 18.68 -24.23
C LEU A 16 32.40 17.99 -22.89
N LEU A 17 33.62 18.09 -22.33
CA LEU A 17 33.92 17.56 -21.01
C LEU A 17 33.12 18.26 -19.91
N THR A 18 32.95 19.58 -19.97
CA THR A 18 32.12 20.31 -19.00
C THR A 18 30.64 19.93 -19.07
N LEU A 19 30.11 19.70 -20.27
CA LEU A 19 28.72 19.24 -20.46
C LEU A 19 28.53 17.80 -19.98
N ALA A 20 29.49 16.91 -20.27
CA ALA A 20 29.46 15.55 -19.76
C ALA A 20 29.52 15.53 -18.22
N PHE A 21 30.40 16.35 -17.63
CA PHE A 21 30.52 16.47 -16.18
C PHE A 21 29.24 17.01 -15.55
N SER A 22 28.64 18.07 -16.09
CA SER A 22 27.37 18.61 -15.56
C SER A 22 26.23 17.59 -15.66
N TYR A 23 26.17 16.80 -16.73
CA TYR A 23 25.18 15.74 -16.87
C TYR A 23 25.36 14.63 -15.83
N VAL A 24 26.62 14.21 -15.57
CA VAL A 24 26.93 13.23 -14.51
C VAL A 24 26.55 13.79 -13.14
N VAL A 25 26.88 15.05 -12.84
CA VAL A 25 26.51 15.71 -11.57
C VAL A 25 24.98 15.78 -11.42
N SER A 26 24.26 16.16 -12.48
CA SER A 26 22.79 16.20 -12.47
C SER A 26 22.19 14.81 -12.24
N LEU A 27 22.73 13.77 -12.87
CA LEU A 27 22.28 12.39 -12.63
C LEU A 27 22.52 11.97 -11.17
N LEU A 28 23.67 12.30 -10.58
CA LEU A 28 23.98 11.99 -9.19
C LEU A 28 23.05 12.73 -8.21
N ILE A 29 22.75 14.01 -8.47
CA ILE A 29 21.79 14.78 -7.67
C ILE A 29 20.38 14.21 -7.83
N PHE A 30 19.96 13.89 -9.06
CA PHE A 30 18.66 13.31 -9.36
C PHE A 30 18.46 11.94 -8.69
N GLN A 31 19.47 11.08 -8.72
CA GLN A 31 19.48 9.79 -8.02
C GLN A 31 19.38 9.91 -6.50
N ARG A 32 19.76 11.05 -5.90
CA ARG A 32 19.57 11.29 -4.46
C ARG A 32 18.27 11.99 -4.11
N GLY A 33 17.74 12.84 -4.99
CA GLY A 33 16.55 13.65 -4.73
C GLY A 33 15.22 12.97 -5.07
N LEU A 34 15.15 12.22 -6.17
CA LEU A 34 13.89 11.57 -6.60
C LEU A 34 13.61 10.26 -5.86
N LEU A 35 14.68 9.62 -5.40
CA LEU A 35 14.68 8.28 -4.84
C LEU A 35 14.65 8.34 -3.32
N VAL A 36 13.48 8.66 -2.77
CA VAL A 36 13.24 8.62 -1.32
C VAL A 36 13.36 7.16 -0.85
N LYS A 37 14.50 6.84 -0.24
CA LYS A 37 14.70 5.59 0.50
C LYS A 37 14.19 5.81 1.92
N ARG A 38 13.15 5.07 2.28
CA ARG A 38 12.68 5.03 3.67
C ARG A 38 13.64 4.17 4.48
N HIS A 39 14.05 4.67 5.64
CA HIS A 39 14.77 3.85 6.61
C HIS A 39 13.75 3.14 7.50
N VAL A 40 13.76 1.81 7.47
CA VAL A 40 12.90 1.00 8.33
C VAL A 40 13.52 0.93 9.73
N LEU A 41 12.74 1.22 10.76
CA LEU A 41 13.19 1.09 12.15
C LEU A 41 12.92 -0.33 12.64
N PRO A 42 13.89 -1.01 13.28
CA PRO A 42 13.71 -2.36 13.81
C PRO A 42 12.96 -2.40 15.14
N HIS A 43 12.57 -1.23 15.67
CA HIS A 43 11.88 -1.12 16.94
C HIS A 43 10.40 -1.46 16.80
N ARG A 44 9.87 -2.15 17.81
CA ARG A 44 8.45 -2.45 17.94
C ARG A 44 7.86 -1.70 19.10
N SER A 45 6.65 -1.19 18.94
CA SER A 45 5.93 -0.51 20.00
C SER A 45 5.69 -1.47 21.16
N SER A 46 6.02 -1.00 22.34
CA SER A 46 5.90 -1.66 23.61
C SER A 46 5.00 -0.85 24.53
N CYS A 47 4.63 -1.46 25.65
CA CYS A 47 3.78 -0.77 26.62
C CYS A 47 4.47 0.47 27.23
N TRP A 48 5.78 0.43 27.41
CA TRP A 48 6.54 1.52 28.02
C TRP A 48 6.60 2.77 27.16
N ASP A 49 6.22 2.67 25.88
CA ASP A 49 6.20 3.79 24.94
C ASP A 49 4.95 4.67 25.08
N VAL A 50 3.93 4.20 25.81
CA VAL A 50 2.69 4.93 26.07
C VAL A 50 2.68 5.38 27.52
N ASP A 51 2.69 6.70 27.75
CA ASP A 51 2.51 7.29 29.08
C ASP A 51 1.03 7.22 29.50
N ALA A 52 0.51 6.00 29.59
CA ALA A 52 -0.82 5.71 30.08
C ALA A 52 -0.70 5.09 31.47
N ASN A 53 -1.26 5.76 32.48
CA ASN A 53 -1.50 5.20 33.81
C ASN A 53 -2.50 4.02 33.81
N ASP A 54 -2.73 3.38 32.67
CA ASP A 54 -3.67 2.28 32.47
C ASP A 54 -2.91 0.94 32.47
N PRO A 55 -3.27 -0.03 33.35
CA PRO A 55 -2.66 -1.35 33.35
C PRO A 55 -2.82 -2.13 32.03
N GLN A 56 -3.77 -1.76 31.16
CA GLN A 56 -3.92 -2.38 29.84
C GLN A 56 -3.02 -1.77 28.78
N CYS A 57 -2.40 -0.61 29.05
CA CYS A 57 -1.43 0.08 28.19
C CYS A 57 -1.90 0.57 26.82
N TRP A 58 -2.98 -0.04 26.32
CA TRP A 58 -3.64 0.20 25.07
C TRP A 58 -5.07 0.62 25.33
N THR A 59 -5.73 1.13 24.30
CA THR A 59 -7.16 1.46 24.39
C THR A 59 -7.96 0.21 24.74
N ARG A 60 -8.93 0.38 25.65
CA ARG A 60 -9.84 -0.70 26.05
C ARG A 60 -10.58 -1.24 24.82
N ALA A 61 -10.44 -2.55 24.58
CA ALA A 61 -11.09 -3.21 23.46
C ALA A 61 -12.62 -3.07 23.58
N ARG A 62 -13.24 -2.52 22.53
CA ARG A 62 -14.71 -2.37 22.42
C ARG A 62 -15.38 -3.67 21.98
N PHE A 63 -14.66 -4.53 21.27
CA PHE A 63 -15.15 -5.76 20.68
C PHE A 63 -14.21 -6.94 21.00
N ASN A 64 -14.78 -8.13 21.15
CA ASN A 64 -14.01 -9.35 21.41
C ASN A 64 -13.48 -10.00 20.13
N LYS A 65 -14.11 -9.73 18.98
CA LYS A 65 -13.77 -10.26 17.66
C LYS A 65 -13.94 -9.16 16.62
N THR A 66 -13.06 -9.15 15.62
CA THR A 66 -13.07 -8.20 14.52
C THR A 66 -12.80 -8.95 13.23
N ILE A 67 -13.51 -8.58 12.16
CA ILE A 67 -13.27 -9.07 10.79
C ILE A 67 -12.80 -7.85 9.99
N LEU A 68 -11.62 -7.95 9.40
CA LEU A 68 -11.10 -6.96 8.46
C LEU A 68 -11.25 -7.53 7.05
N LEU A 69 -12.21 -7.01 6.29
CA LEU A 69 -12.42 -7.37 4.89
C LEU A 69 -11.70 -6.35 4.01
N ILE A 70 -10.76 -6.83 3.20
CA ILE A 70 -10.01 -6.01 2.25
C ILE A 70 -10.35 -6.52 0.86
N VAL A 71 -10.78 -5.61 0.00
CA VAL A 71 -11.19 -5.90 -1.38
C VAL A 71 -10.23 -5.16 -2.30
N ASP A 72 -9.55 -5.90 -3.17
CA ASP A 72 -8.63 -5.30 -4.14
C ASP A 72 -9.40 -4.49 -5.19
N ALA A 73 -8.81 -3.38 -5.63
CA ALA A 73 -9.34 -2.47 -6.64
C ALA A 73 -10.77 -1.92 -6.38
N LEU A 74 -11.25 -1.94 -5.12
CA LEU A 74 -12.56 -1.39 -4.77
C LEU A 74 -12.54 0.13 -4.74
N ARG A 75 -13.10 0.75 -5.78
CA ARG A 75 -13.22 2.20 -5.89
C ARG A 75 -14.37 2.74 -5.05
N PHE A 76 -14.20 3.96 -4.54
CA PHE A 76 -15.19 4.64 -3.73
C PHE A 76 -16.53 4.85 -4.47
N ASP A 77 -16.49 5.14 -5.77
CA ASP A 77 -17.69 5.39 -6.57
C ASP A 77 -18.55 4.15 -6.82
N PHE A 78 -18.03 2.94 -6.60
CA PHE A 78 -18.81 1.71 -6.64
C PHE A 78 -19.71 1.57 -5.41
N ILE A 79 -19.27 2.13 -4.28
CA ILE A 79 -19.95 2.06 -2.98
C ILE A 79 -20.90 3.25 -2.81
N PHE A 80 -20.47 4.43 -3.23
CA PHE A 80 -21.18 5.66 -2.97
C PHE A 80 -22.59 5.65 -3.59
N PRO A 81 -23.66 5.90 -2.79
CA PRO A 81 -25.02 5.86 -3.31
C PRO A 81 -25.24 6.90 -4.43
N ALA A 82 -25.86 6.49 -5.53
CA ALA A 82 -26.13 7.39 -6.66
C ALA A 82 -27.03 8.59 -6.29
N HIS A 83 -27.78 8.49 -5.18
CA HIS A 83 -28.81 9.45 -4.79
C HIS A 83 -28.42 10.39 -3.63
N SER A 84 -27.20 10.32 -3.09
CA SER A 84 -26.78 11.12 -1.92
C SER A 84 -26.36 12.57 -2.23
N GLY A 85 -26.95 13.20 -3.27
CA GLY A 85 -26.89 14.65 -3.47
C GLY A 85 -25.54 15.24 -3.86
N ILE A 86 -24.52 14.42 -4.18
CA ILE A 86 -23.29 14.93 -4.79
C ILE A 86 -23.56 15.13 -6.30
N GLU A 87 -23.96 16.34 -6.67
CA GLU A 87 -24.21 16.79 -8.05
C GLU A 87 -23.03 16.61 -9.02
N ARG A 88 -21.85 16.20 -8.51
CA ARG A 88 -20.60 16.09 -9.27
C ARG A 88 -20.37 14.72 -9.92
N MET A 89 -21.16 13.70 -9.59
CA MET A 89 -20.99 12.38 -10.19
C MET A 89 -22.09 12.13 -11.20
N ASP A 90 -21.69 11.96 -12.45
CA ASP A 90 -22.58 11.64 -13.56
C ASP A 90 -23.24 10.27 -13.28
N SER A 91 -24.47 10.32 -12.78
CA SER A 91 -25.29 9.15 -12.41
C SER A 91 -25.58 8.23 -13.60
N SER A 92 -25.20 8.60 -14.83
CA SER A 92 -25.36 7.76 -16.02
C SER A 92 -24.40 6.57 -16.08
N LYS A 93 -23.33 6.55 -15.25
CA LYS A 93 -22.33 5.49 -15.31
C LYS A 93 -22.81 4.24 -14.58
N TYR A 94 -22.81 3.11 -15.29
CA TYR A 94 -23.31 1.82 -14.83
C TYR A 94 -22.64 1.26 -13.56
N TYR A 95 -21.43 1.70 -13.23
CA TYR A 95 -20.68 1.19 -12.08
C TYR A 95 -20.94 1.95 -10.77
N ILE A 96 -21.69 3.05 -10.80
CA ILE A 96 -21.92 3.87 -9.62
C ILE A 96 -22.95 3.21 -8.71
N GLY A 97 -22.67 3.19 -7.41
CA GLY A 97 -23.63 2.76 -6.38
C GLY A 97 -24.09 1.31 -6.52
N GLN A 98 -23.24 0.42 -7.04
CA GLN A 98 -23.56 -1.00 -7.29
C GLN A 98 -23.46 -1.89 -6.04
N MET A 99 -23.37 -1.29 -4.84
CA MET A 99 -23.33 -2.00 -3.56
C MET A 99 -24.53 -1.65 -2.67
N PRO A 100 -25.75 -2.10 -3.02
CA PRO A 100 -26.98 -1.72 -2.32
C PRO A 100 -26.96 -2.13 -0.84
N LEU A 101 -26.39 -3.29 -0.50
CA LEU A 101 -26.25 -3.72 0.90
C LEU A 101 -25.43 -2.72 1.73
N VAL A 102 -24.36 -2.16 1.15
CA VAL A 102 -23.55 -1.15 1.85
C VAL A 102 -24.35 0.14 2.00
N ALA A 103 -25.10 0.54 0.97
CA ALA A 103 -25.98 1.70 1.05
C ALA A 103 -27.05 1.54 2.16
N ASP A 104 -27.63 0.35 2.32
CA ASP A 104 -28.59 0.05 3.37
C ASP A 104 -27.94 0.07 4.77
N LEU A 105 -26.74 -0.50 4.92
CA LEU A 105 -26.00 -0.45 6.18
C LEU A 105 -25.70 0.99 6.60
N LEU A 106 -25.36 1.87 5.65
CA LEU A 106 -25.08 3.28 5.90
C LEU A 106 -26.29 4.10 6.34
N GLN A 107 -27.51 3.59 6.21
CA GLN A 107 -28.71 4.21 6.79
C GLN A 107 -28.82 3.95 8.31
N SER A 108 -28.07 2.98 8.84
CA SER A 108 -28.04 2.69 10.28
C SER A 108 -27.03 3.58 11.03
N SER A 109 -27.24 3.77 12.33
CA SER A 109 -26.31 4.52 13.19
C SER A 109 -25.00 3.79 13.52
N ASN A 110 -24.86 2.54 13.05
CA ASN A 110 -23.73 1.66 13.38
C ASN A 110 -22.72 1.51 12.23
N ALA A 111 -22.93 2.21 11.11
CA ALA A 111 -22.03 2.19 9.97
C ALA A 111 -21.53 3.60 9.64
N GLY A 112 -20.33 3.66 9.07
CA GLY A 112 -19.73 4.90 8.59
C GLY A 112 -18.97 4.64 7.30
N LEU A 113 -19.00 5.63 6.40
CA LEU A 113 -18.26 5.59 5.15
C LEU A 113 -17.13 6.62 5.20
N PHE A 114 -15.91 6.15 4.93
CA PHE A 114 -14.70 6.99 4.90
C PHE A 114 -14.01 6.83 3.56
N VAL A 115 -13.40 7.92 3.09
CA VAL A 115 -12.58 7.92 1.87
C VAL A 115 -11.13 7.78 2.27
N LEU A 116 -10.45 6.77 1.71
CA LEU A 116 -9.01 6.63 1.79
C LEU A 116 -8.40 7.05 0.45
N LEU A 117 -7.69 8.18 0.44
CA LEU A 117 -6.98 8.66 -0.74
C LEU A 117 -5.65 7.91 -0.86
N ALA A 118 -5.49 7.26 -2.01
CA ALA A 118 -4.40 6.33 -2.24
C ALA A 118 -3.33 6.99 -3.13
N ASP A 119 -2.27 7.54 -2.53
CA ASP A 119 -1.13 8.16 -3.25
C ASP A 119 -0.25 7.12 -3.94
N ALA A 120 0.22 7.36 -5.17
CA ALA A 120 1.06 6.40 -5.90
C ALA A 120 2.28 5.91 -5.07
N PRO A 121 2.69 4.63 -5.19
CA PRO A 121 2.19 3.56 -6.07
C PRO A 121 0.88 2.91 -5.58
N THR A 122 0.01 2.51 -6.52
CA THR A 122 -1.30 1.91 -6.25
C THR A 122 -1.29 0.37 -6.32
N THR A 123 -0.15 -0.27 -6.08
CA THR A 123 -0.04 -1.74 -6.10
C THR A 123 -0.60 -2.35 -4.81
N THR A 124 -1.34 -3.45 -4.92
CA THR A 124 -1.97 -4.18 -3.80
C THR A 124 -0.98 -4.48 -2.68
N PHE A 125 0.18 -5.03 -3.02
CA PHE A 125 1.25 -5.36 -2.07
C PHE A 125 1.65 -4.17 -1.18
N GLN A 126 1.96 -3.02 -1.79
CA GLN A 126 2.39 -1.82 -1.08
C GLN A 126 1.26 -1.22 -0.22
N ARG A 127 0.01 -1.39 -0.63
CA ARG A 127 -1.16 -0.96 0.16
C ARG A 127 -1.40 -1.83 1.36
N ILE A 128 -1.29 -3.15 1.22
CA ILE A 128 -1.39 -4.06 2.36
C ILE A 128 -0.27 -3.76 3.35
N LYS A 129 0.97 -3.59 2.86
CA LYS A 129 2.10 -3.19 3.71
C LYS A 129 1.79 -1.91 4.50
N ALA A 130 1.43 -0.83 3.82
CA ALA A 130 1.07 0.43 4.46
C ALA A 130 -0.10 0.30 5.46
N LEU A 131 -1.10 -0.53 5.15
CA LEU A 131 -2.24 -0.76 6.02
C LEU A 131 -1.84 -1.45 7.33
N VAL A 132 -0.98 -2.46 7.27
CA VAL A 132 -0.61 -3.23 8.47
C VAL A 132 0.44 -2.51 9.31
N THR A 133 1.33 -1.71 8.71
CA THR A 133 2.41 -0.98 9.39
C THR A 133 2.02 0.45 9.78
N GLY A 134 0.99 1.01 9.15
CA GLY A 134 0.65 2.43 9.24
C GLY A 134 1.67 3.34 8.57
N SER A 135 2.56 2.81 7.71
CA SER A 135 3.60 3.58 7.03
C SER A 135 3.12 4.16 5.69
N VAL A 136 3.75 5.26 5.28
CA VAL A 136 3.58 5.81 3.93
C VAL A 136 4.41 4.98 2.95
N PRO A 137 3.83 4.45 1.85
CA PRO A 137 4.58 3.73 0.83
C PRO A 137 5.69 4.60 0.22
N ALA A 138 6.91 4.10 0.14
CA ALA A 138 8.02 4.78 -0.55
C ALA A 138 8.26 4.14 -1.94
N PHE A 139 8.53 4.95 -2.95
CA PHE A 139 8.69 4.51 -4.34
C PHE A 139 9.78 3.44 -4.53
N ILE A 140 10.86 3.48 -3.74
CA ILE A 140 11.94 2.48 -3.83
C ILE A 140 11.54 1.12 -3.25
N GLU A 141 10.67 1.09 -2.25
CA GLU A 141 10.22 -0.19 -1.68
C GLU A 141 9.43 -1.01 -2.71
N ALA A 142 8.79 -0.35 -3.69
CA ALA A 142 8.15 -1.04 -4.80
C ALA A 142 9.15 -1.79 -5.71
N SER A 143 10.42 -1.37 -5.75
CA SER A 143 11.51 -2.05 -6.45
C SER A 143 12.17 -3.14 -5.59
N ASP A 144 12.17 -3.02 -4.26
CA ASP A 144 12.66 -4.06 -3.35
C ASP A 144 11.67 -5.23 -3.22
N ASN A 145 10.41 -5.07 -3.68
CA ASN A 145 9.45 -6.17 -3.88
C ASN A 145 10.00 -7.32 -4.74
N PHE A 146 11.10 -7.12 -5.49
CA PHE A 146 11.76 -8.17 -6.26
C PHE A 146 12.77 -9.01 -5.45
N GLY A 147 13.16 -8.58 -4.24
CA GLY A 147 14.27 -9.17 -3.47
C GLY A 147 13.95 -9.64 -2.04
N GLY A 148 12.77 -9.34 -1.51
CA GLY A 148 12.32 -9.79 -0.19
C GLY A 148 11.06 -9.07 0.25
N ALA A 149 9.93 -9.78 0.24
CA ALA A 149 8.60 -9.23 0.51
C ALA A 149 8.27 -9.08 2.00
N GLU A 150 9.04 -9.69 2.90
CA GLU A 150 8.68 -9.76 4.31
C GLU A 150 8.69 -8.39 5.00
N VAL A 151 7.61 -8.11 5.72
CA VAL A 151 7.49 -6.96 6.62
C VAL A 151 8.24 -7.26 7.93
N VAL A 152 9.39 -6.63 8.10
CA VAL A 152 10.24 -6.76 9.30
C VAL A 152 9.85 -5.74 10.39
N GLU A 153 9.28 -4.61 9.97
CA GLU A 153 8.87 -3.52 10.84
C GLU A 153 7.67 -3.86 11.72
N ASP A 154 7.44 -3.01 12.73
CA ASP A 154 6.27 -3.14 13.57
C ASP A 154 4.98 -3.03 12.76
N ASN A 155 4.03 -3.89 13.08
CA ASN A 155 2.77 -3.99 12.37
C ASN A 155 1.68 -4.51 13.29
N ILE A 156 0.44 -4.24 12.91
CA ILE A 156 -0.73 -4.58 13.72
C ILE A 156 -0.89 -6.08 13.97
N VAL A 157 -0.46 -6.92 13.01
CA VAL A 157 -0.57 -8.39 13.13
C VAL A 157 0.38 -8.89 14.21
N ASP A 158 1.62 -8.42 14.22
CA ASP A 158 2.60 -8.72 15.27
C ASP A 158 2.15 -8.23 16.64
N GLN A 159 1.53 -7.05 16.70
CA GLN A 159 0.98 -6.50 17.93
C GLN A 159 -0.19 -7.34 18.48
N PHE A 160 -0.95 -8.02 17.62
CA PHE A 160 -1.97 -8.98 18.07
C PHE A 160 -1.35 -10.30 18.55
N ILE A 161 -0.36 -10.84 17.84
CA ILE A 161 0.31 -12.09 18.20
C ILE A 161 1.06 -11.96 19.52
N SER A 162 1.78 -10.85 19.72
CA SER A 162 2.52 -10.59 20.96
C SER A 162 1.61 -10.57 22.20
N ARG A 163 0.31 -10.30 22.01
CA ARG A 163 -0.74 -10.33 23.04
C ARG A 163 -1.54 -11.63 23.05
N SER A 164 -1.00 -12.69 22.44
CA SER A 164 -1.62 -14.03 22.36
C SER A 164 -3.04 -14.00 21.78
N ARG A 165 -3.32 -13.06 20.86
CA ARG A 165 -4.59 -13.04 20.13
C ARG A 165 -4.52 -14.01 18.96
N ASN A 166 -5.66 -14.64 18.65
CA ASN A 166 -5.76 -15.54 17.50
C ASN A 166 -6.03 -14.72 16.24
N VAL A 167 -5.10 -14.79 15.27
CA VAL A 167 -5.20 -14.14 13.98
C VAL A 167 -5.32 -15.22 12.91
N THR A 168 -6.43 -15.20 12.16
CA THR A 168 -6.69 -16.13 11.06
C THR A 168 -6.81 -15.36 9.76
N LEU A 169 -6.10 -15.82 8.72
CA LEU A 169 -6.15 -15.25 7.37
C LEU A 169 -7.05 -16.10 6.47
N LEU A 170 -7.89 -15.44 5.69
CA LEU A 170 -8.57 -16.00 4.53
C LEU A 170 -8.37 -15.01 3.39
N GLY A 171 -7.63 -15.40 2.36
CA GLY A 171 -7.20 -14.46 1.32
C GLY A 171 -6.30 -15.14 0.31
N ASP A 172 -5.34 -14.38 -0.22
CA ASP A 172 -4.39 -14.84 -1.21
C ASP A 172 -2.96 -14.94 -0.65
N ASP A 173 -2.05 -15.48 -1.47
CA ASP A 173 -0.65 -15.73 -1.08
C ASP A 173 0.17 -14.44 -0.89
N THR A 174 -0.31 -13.28 -1.39
CA THR A 174 0.29 -11.96 -1.11
C THR A 174 0.47 -11.71 0.38
N TRP A 175 -0.50 -12.10 1.22
CA TRP A 175 -0.41 -11.93 2.68
C TRP A 175 0.67 -12.79 3.31
N LEU A 176 0.86 -14.01 2.82
CA LEU A 176 1.87 -14.93 3.34
C LEU A 176 3.28 -14.54 2.88
N GLN A 177 3.41 -13.93 1.70
CA GLN A 177 4.66 -13.32 1.26
C GLN A 177 5.04 -12.10 2.11
N LEU A 178 4.07 -11.27 2.48
CA LEU A 178 4.26 -10.10 3.34
C LEU A 178 4.52 -10.44 4.81
N LEU A 179 3.77 -11.38 5.36
CA LEU A 179 3.76 -11.72 6.79
C LEU A 179 3.94 -13.22 7.01
N PRO A 180 5.07 -13.80 6.58
CA PRO A 180 5.32 -15.23 6.70
C PRO A 180 5.31 -15.66 8.18
N GLY A 181 4.60 -16.75 8.46
CA GLY A 181 4.55 -17.37 9.79
C GLY A 181 3.82 -16.56 10.88
N ARG A 182 3.12 -15.48 10.53
CA ARG A 182 2.42 -14.62 11.51
C ARG A 182 0.99 -15.09 11.83
N PHE A 183 0.36 -15.87 10.95
CA PHE A 183 -1.03 -16.29 11.15
C PHE A 183 -1.15 -17.62 11.88
N ASN A 184 -2.04 -17.71 12.87
CA ASN A 184 -2.31 -18.98 13.58
C ASN A 184 -2.94 -20.03 12.65
N ARG A 185 -3.76 -19.56 11.70
CA ARG A 185 -4.38 -20.34 10.63
C ARG A 185 -4.47 -19.47 9.39
N HIS A 186 -4.25 -20.06 8.22
CA HIS A 186 -4.39 -19.37 6.94
C HIS A 186 -5.07 -20.30 5.94
N PHE A 187 -5.85 -19.69 5.06
CA PHE A 187 -6.49 -20.32 3.91
C PHE A 187 -6.23 -19.40 2.71
N GLU A 188 -5.21 -19.74 1.94
CA GLU A 188 -4.71 -18.94 0.83
C GLU A 188 -5.12 -19.51 -0.53
N GLY A 189 -5.45 -18.61 -1.45
CA GLY A 189 -5.47 -18.87 -2.89
C GLY A 189 -4.33 -18.14 -3.62
N PRO A 190 -4.06 -18.47 -4.88
CA PRO A 190 -3.13 -17.71 -5.71
C PRO A 190 -3.60 -16.27 -6.00
N SER A 191 -2.75 -15.26 -5.78
CA SER A 191 -3.03 -13.83 -6.01
C SER A 191 -3.25 -13.44 -7.48
N PHE A 192 -2.68 -14.20 -8.42
CA PHE A 192 -2.74 -13.91 -9.86
C PHE A 192 -3.45 -15.02 -10.65
N ASP A 193 -4.51 -15.59 -10.10
CA ASP A 193 -5.31 -16.54 -10.88
C ASP A 193 -6.32 -15.82 -11.78
N ILE A 194 -5.81 -15.40 -12.94
CA ILE A 194 -6.57 -14.74 -14.01
C ILE A 194 -7.49 -15.75 -14.74
N LYS A 195 -7.45 -17.05 -14.39
CA LYS A 195 -8.25 -18.09 -15.07
C LYS A 195 -9.71 -18.14 -14.63
N ASP A 196 -10.11 -17.38 -13.61
CA ASP A 196 -11.51 -17.35 -13.15
C ASP A 196 -12.38 -16.37 -13.95
N LEU A 197 -12.29 -16.43 -15.28
CA LEU A 197 -13.28 -15.83 -16.18
C LEU A 197 -14.28 -16.87 -16.71
N ASP A 198 -14.01 -18.17 -16.56
CA ASP A 198 -14.79 -19.25 -17.21
C ASP A 198 -15.51 -20.21 -16.25
N THR A 199 -15.35 -20.12 -14.92
CA THR A 199 -15.81 -21.17 -13.98
C THR A 199 -16.87 -20.79 -12.95
N HIS A 200 -17.70 -19.78 -13.23
CA HIS A 200 -18.97 -19.58 -12.50
C HIS A 200 -20.19 -19.85 -13.39
N ILE A 201 -20.29 -21.08 -13.91
CA ILE A 201 -21.63 -21.66 -14.14
C ILE A 201 -21.98 -22.37 -12.85
N PHE A 202 -22.90 -21.78 -12.09
CA PHE A 202 -23.62 -22.48 -11.03
C PHE A 202 -24.27 -23.72 -11.62
N THR A 203 -23.63 -24.89 -11.51
CA THR A 203 -24.35 -26.16 -11.63
C THR A 203 -25.04 -26.39 -10.30
N THR A 204 -26.28 -25.92 -10.20
CA THR A 204 -27.24 -26.46 -9.24
C THR A 204 -27.47 -27.93 -9.58
N ASN A 205 -27.16 -28.82 -8.65
CA ASN A 205 -27.81 -30.12 -8.54
C ASN A 205 -28.62 -30.14 -7.24
#